data_AF-A0AA84ZTS2-F1
#
_entry.id   AF-A0AA84ZTS2-F1
#
_cell.length_a   1.000
_cell.length_b   1.000
_cell.length_c   1.000
_cell.angle_alpha   90.00
_cell.angle_beta   90.00
_cell.angle_gamma   90.00
#
_symmetry.space_group_name_H-M   'P 1'
#
loop_
_entity.id
_entity.type
_entity.pdbx_description
1 polymer ?
#
loop_
_entity_poly.entity_id
_entity_poly.type
_entity_poly.pdbx_seq_one_letter_code
_entity_poly.pdbx_strand_id
1 'polypeptide(L)'
;MESRVKKTCYELKDHGVLHHHGAEDRWSLSVFKKKFHVEIIRHGEESDTMEFDMINLDCSFANAVRRILVSEVPSLAIERVYVSQNTSIMPDEVMCHRLGLIPLAVDPKYFLFPTRKPPASDDLSGFDPKEHLVYDMRVGFTHSSKDSHNKPGKDKDDTLPVAQYLPVYSSDLKWIPLTGQEDHFNINNPPIPVSSTILINKLALGDEIEARCVAVKGIGRDHAKFSPVAAAYYKFHPIIKLLRTIEGEQAVKLQKSFASGVIGINSKTGQAFVDNARLDNGSREHMRHPEFRDDVIFVGMDSSHCIFTVETIAPGSRPPSSLVRCALGVMISKCSHYMAVTETPGFGDHVEECKPLIDIPKDNTESHTTEKNLLFPKGNRSHLNGREVGLEVVHITHDKSRATFTFFGEDHTLGLALRYCILRDESVSFCGYCVPHPLEDMINFDIQMKKGSAIDALRNGLQCLRDCFQHMKQTFISAMKISRSTRKSS
;
A
#
# COMPACT_ATOMS: atom_id res chain seq x y z
N MET A 1 6.99 6.40 -52.03
CA MET A 1 6.33 6.85 -50.79
C MET A 1 5.92 5.59 -50.03
N GLU A 2 6.88 4.86 -49.47
CA GLU A 2 6.62 3.65 -48.70
C GLU A 2 6.38 4.06 -47.25
N SER A 3 5.14 3.93 -46.78
CA SER A 3 4.78 4.09 -45.39
C SER A 3 5.51 3.03 -44.56
N ARG A 4 6.53 3.44 -43.81
CA ARG A 4 7.10 2.62 -42.73
C ARG A 4 6.00 2.39 -41.69
N VAL A 5 5.29 1.28 -41.83
CA VAL A 5 4.46 0.71 -40.77
C VAL A 5 5.41 0.45 -39.61
N LYS A 6 5.29 1.25 -38.54
CA LYS A 6 6.04 1.03 -37.30
C LYS A 6 5.68 -0.37 -36.78
N LYS A 7 6.57 -1.34 -36.99
CA LYS A 7 6.44 -2.66 -36.36
C LYS A 7 6.56 -2.46 -34.85
N THR A 8 5.46 -2.70 -34.16
CA THR A 8 5.40 -2.78 -32.71
C THR A 8 6.22 -3.98 -32.26
N CYS A 9 7.41 -3.77 -31.69
CA CYS A 9 8.22 -4.86 -31.16
C CYS A 9 7.72 -5.22 -29.76
N TYR A 10 7.32 -6.46 -29.61
CA TYR A 10 6.99 -7.07 -28.33
C TYR A 10 8.14 -8.00 -27.98
N GLU A 11 8.78 -7.80 -26.82
CA GLU A 11 9.76 -8.77 -26.30
C GLU A 11 9.06 -9.66 -25.28
N LEU A 12 9.09 -10.97 -25.54
CA LEU A 12 8.55 -11.98 -24.65
C LEU A 12 9.61 -12.33 -23.61
N LYS A 13 9.34 -12.07 -22.33
CA LYS A 13 10.11 -12.70 -21.26
C LYS A 13 9.62 -14.13 -21.03
N ASP A 14 10.49 -14.99 -20.47
CA ASP A 14 10.21 -16.42 -20.17
C ASP A 14 8.90 -16.69 -19.40
N HIS A 15 8.26 -15.67 -18.83
CA HIS A 15 7.02 -15.76 -18.07
C HIS A 15 5.76 -15.26 -18.79
N GLY A 16 5.82 -14.96 -20.10
CA GLY A 16 4.66 -14.48 -20.88
C GLY A 16 4.28 -13.02 -20.62
N VAL A 17 5.18 -12.26 -19.99
CA VAL A 17 5.06 -10.81 -19.83
C VAL A 17 5.64 -10.14 -21.07
N LEU A 18 4.82 -9.32 -21.72
CA LEU A 18 5.20 -8.51 -22.86
C LEU A 18 5.57 -7.11 -22.40
N HIS A 19 6.75 -6.66 -22.80
CA HIS A 19 7.11 -5.25 -22.73
C HIS A 19 6.90 -4.61 -24.11
N HIS A 20 6.20 -3.49 -24.17
CA HIS A 20 5.98 -2.76 -25.42
C HIS A 20 7.22 -1.91 -25.74
N HIS A 21 8.09 -2.42 -26.61
CA HIS A 21 9.16 -1.63 -27.23
C HIS A 21 8.68 -1.10 -28.58
N GLY A 22 7.72 -0.18 -28.56
CA GLY A 22 7.50 0.64 -29.75
C GLY A 22 8.77 1.45 -29.98
N ALA A 23 9.45 1.26 -31.12
CA ALA A 23 10.71 1.92 -31.54
C ALA A 23 11.14 3.05 -30.58
N GLU A 24 11.96 2.70 -29.58
CA GLU A 24 12.05 3.50 -28.37
C GLU A 24 12.72 4.85 -28.63
N ASP A 25 11.96 5.92 -28.44
CA ASP A 25 12.55 7.14 -27.92
C ASP A 25 13.29 6.78 -26.63
N ARG A 26 14.58 7.12 -26.55
CA ARG A 26 15.39 7.01 -25.34
C ARG A 26 14.58 7.51 -24.14
N TRP A 27 14.54 6.72 -23.06
CA TRP A 27 13.78 7.07 -21.87
C TRP A 27 14.18 8.47 -21.39
N SER A 28 13.19 9.32 -21.16
CA SER A 28 13.36 10.63 -20.57
C SER A 28 12.13 11.00 -19.78
N LEU A 29 12.29 11.90 -18.81
CA LEU A 29 11.17 12.39 -18.01
C LEU A 29 10.10 13.05 -18.89
N SER A 30 10.48 13.72 -19.98
CA SER A 30 9.52 14.35 -20.91
C SER A 30 8.74 13.31 -21.72
N VAL A 31 9.40 12.24 -22.19
CA VAL A 31 8.73 11.13 -22.87
C VAL A 31 7.78 10.41 -21.91
N PHE A 32 8.20 10.17 -20.66
CA PHE A 32 7.34 9.60 -19.63
C PHE A 32 6.09 10.46 -19.40
N LYS A 33 6.26 11.77 -19.16
CA LYS A 33 5.15 12.72 -18.95
C LYS A 33 4.17 12.79 -20.12
N LYS A 34 4.64 12.52 -21.35
CA LYS A 34 3.79 12.52 -22.54
C LYS A 34 3.02 11.22 -22.73
N LYS A 35 3.63 10.07 -22.40
CA LYS A 35 3.04 8.74 -22.63
C LYS A 35 2.18 8.26 -21.46
N PHE A 36 2.55 8.62 -20.23
CA PHE A 36 1.84 8.20 -19.03
C PHE A 36 0.43 8.82 -18.99
N HIS A 37 -0.57 7.98 -18.80
CA HIS A 37 -1.95 8.42 -18.62
C HIS A 37 -2.69 7.51 -17.64
N VAL A 38 -3.78 8.05 -17.09
CA VAL A 38 -4.63 7.38 -16.10
C VAL A 38 -6.06 7.41 -16.60
N GLU A 39 -6.72 6.26 -16.58
CA GLU A 39 -8.13 6.13 -16.94
C GLU A 39 -8.94 5.66 -15.73
N ILE A 40 -10.03 6.36 -15.40
CA ILE A 40 -10.90 5.98 -14.28
C ILE A 40 -12.05 5.15 -14.82
N ILE A 41 -12.06 3.85 -14.52
CA ILE A 41 -13.06 2.89 -15.02
C ILE A 41 -14.25 2.84 -14.07
N ARG A 42 -14.00 2.50 -12.80
CA ARG A 42 -15.03 2.48 -11.76
C ARG A 42 -14.65 3.41 -10.62
N HIS A 43 -15.58 4.27 -10.28
CA HIS A 43 -15.51 5.13 -9.11
C HIS A 43 -16.94 5.30 -8.60
N GLY A 44 -17.21 5.19 -7.31
CA GLY A 44 -18.46 5.72 -6.74
C GLY A 44 -18.05 6.72 -5.69
N GLU A 45 -18.75 7.85 -5.58
CA GLU A 45 -18.43 8.80 -4.51
C GLU A 45 -18.69 8.19 -3.12
N GLU A 46 -19.60 7.21 -3.04
CA GLU A 46 -19.90 6.41 -1.84
C GLU A 46 -19.45 4.95 -1.96
N SER A 47 -18.78 4.58 -3.06
CA SER A 47 -18.28 3.23 -3.25
C SER A 47 -17.03 3.04 -2.40
N ASP A 48 -16.99 1.95 -1.64
CA ASP A 48 -15.81 1.43 -0.97
C ASP A 48 -14.68 1.09 -1.94
N THR A 49 -14.98 0.93 -3.21
CA THR A 49 -14.10 0.36 -4.22
C THR A 49 -13.92 1.29 -5.41
N MET A 50 -12.69 1.36 -5.92
CA MET A 50 -12.30 2.12 -7.10
C MET A 50 -11.42 1.27 -8.01
N GLU A 51 -11.69 1.33 -9.31
CA GLU A 51 -10.90 0.68 -10.36
C GLU A 51 -10.41 1.72 -11.36
N PHE A 52 -9.11 1.75 -11.60
CA PHE A 52 -8.48 2.68 -12.54
C PHE A 52 -7.25 2.06 -13.19
N ASP A 53 -6.88 2.58 -14.35
CA ASP A 53 -5.77 2.08 -15.13
C ASP A 53 -4.61 3.07 -15.08
N MET A 54 -3.40 2.54 -14.98
CA MET A 54 -2.15 3.28 -15.13
C MET A 54 -1.40 2.71 -16.33
N ILE A 55 -1.28 3.51 -17.39
CA ILE A 55 -0.81 3.05 -18.69
C ILE A 55 0.52 3.73 -19.03
N ASN A 56 1.44 2.99 -19.65
CA ASN A 56 2.83 3.37 -19.92
C ASN A 56 3.64 3.61 -18.63
N LEU A 57 3.53 2.69 -17.68
CA LEU A 57 4.23 2.74 -16.39
C LEU A 57 5.07 1.47 -16.17
N ASP A 58 6.24 1.60 -15.55
CA ASP A 58 6.99 0.43 -15.09
C ASP A 58 6.34 -0.22 -13.85
N CYS A 59 6.44 -1.55 -13.74
CA CYS A 59 5.86 -2.30 -12.64
C CYS A 59 6.42 -1.89 -11.26
N SER A 60 7.63 -1.34 -11.21
CA SER A 60 8.26 -0.84 -9.98
C SER A 60 7.45 0.30 -9.37
N PHE A 61 6.96 1.23 -10.19
CA PHE A 61 6.14 2.35 -9.73
C PHE A 61 4.74 1.87 -9.29
N ALA A 62 4.14 0.95 -10.05
CA ALA A 62 2.86 0.34 -9.68
C ALA A 62 2.95 -0.37 -8.32
N ASN A 63 3.97 -1.21 -8.14
CA ASN A 63 4.18 -1.93 -6.89
C ASN A 63 4.50 -0.99 -5.73
N ALA A 64 5.23 0.10 -5.96
CA ALA A 64 5.46 1.12 -4.95
C ALA A 64 4.14 1.77 -4.49
N VAL A 65 3.26 2.18 -5.41
CA VAL A 65 1.93 2.72 -5.05
C VAL A 65 1.12 1.71 -4.24
N ARG A 66 1.10 0.43 -4.66
CA ARG A 66 0.40 -0.65 -3.96
C ARG A 66 0.93 -0.84 -2.52
N ARG A 67 2.25 -0.90 -2.34
CA ARG A 67 2.88 -1.07 -1.02
C ARG A 67 2.61 0.11 -0.10
N ILE A 68 2.69 1.34 -0.62
CA ILE A 68 2.40 2.54 0.16
C ILE A 68 0.93 2.55 0.61
N LEU A 69 -0.01 2.21 -0.27
CA LEU A 69 -1.44 2.15 0.08
C LEU A 69 -1.71 1.21 1.27
N VAL A 70 -1.05 0.06 1.31
CA VAL A 70 -1.25 -0.94 2.37
C VAL A 70 -0.53 -0.56 3.66
N SER A 71 0.71 -0.09 3.57
CA SER A 71 1.62 -0.05 4.72
C SER A 71 2.01 1.35 5.19
N GLU A 72 1.89 2.40 4.37
CA GLU A 72 2.47 3.71 4.69
C GLU A 72 1.48 4.88 4.65
N VAL A 73 0.30 4.71 4.05
CA VAL A 73 -0.76 5.70 4.19
C VAL A 73 -1.28 5.68 5.64
N PRO A 74 -1.24 6.81 6.36
CA PRO A 74 -1.64 6.82 7.76
C PRO A 74 -3.15 6.72 7.95
N SER A 75 -3.55 6.08 9.04
CA SER A 75 -4.93 5.94 9.54
C SER A 75 -4.98 6.17 11.07
N LEU A 76 -6.18 6.25 11.65
CA LEU A 76 -6.37 6.20 13.11
C LEU A 76 -6.91 4.82 13.50
N ALA A 77 -6.38 4.28 14.59
CA ALA A 77 -6.89 3.07 15.21
C ALA A 77 -6.71 3.14 16.74
N ILE A 78 -7.50 2.35 17.47
CA ILE A 78 -7.37 2.23 18.93
C ILE A 78 -6.04 1.54 19.28
N GLU A 79 -5.24 2.21 20.10
CA GLU A 79 -3.92 1.75 20.51
C GLU A 79 -3.90 1.34 21.97
N ARG A 80 -4.53 2.13 22.84
CA ARG A 80 -4.57 1.88 24.28
C ARG A 80 -6.01 1.74 24.75
N VAL A 81 -6.26 0.72 25.56
CA VAL A 81 -7.54 0.51 26.24
C VAL A 81 -7.26 0.44 27.74
N TYR A 82 -7.94 1.28 28.51
CA TYR A 82 -7.95 1.28 29.97
C TYR A 82 -9.21 0.57 30.40
N VAL A 83 -9.06 -0.66 30.88
CA VAL A 83 -10.18 -1.47 31.36
C VAL A 83 -10.35 -1.18 32.85
N SER A 84 -11.48 -0.59 33.22
CA SER A 84 -11.84 -0.38 34.62
C SER A 84 -12.53 -1.63 35.18
N GLN A 85 -13.38 -2.25 34.35
CA GLN A 85 -14.13 -3.45 34.71
C GLN A 85 -14.44 -4.28 33.46
N ASN A 86 -14.22 -5.58 33.55
CA ASN A 86 -14.70 -6.55 32.56
C ASN A 86 -15.04 -7.85 33.29
N THR A 87 -16.33 -8.10 33.50
CA THR A 87 -16.81 -9.34 34.10
C THR A 87 -17.29 -10.36 33.07
N SER A 88 -17.15 -10.03 31.77
CA SER A 88 -17.58 -10.91 30.69
C SER A 88 -16.70 -12.15 30.59
N ILE A 89 -17.17 -13.14 29.82
CA ILE A 89 -16.42 -14.37 29.53
C ILE A 89 -15.16 -14.08 28.67
N MET A 90 -15.15 -12.99 27.90
CA MET A 90 -14.03 -12.66 27.02
C MET A 90 -12.86 -12.06 27.81
N PRO A 91 -11.65 -12.63 27.72
CA PRO A 91 -10.47 -12.06 28.36
C PRO A 91 -10.15 -10.65 27.84
N ASP A 92 -9.61 -9.80 28.72
CA ASP A 92 -9.28 -8.39 28.43
C ASP A 92 -8.43 -8.24 27.17
N GLU A 93 -7.35 -9.02 27.06
CA GLU A 93 -6.41 -8.94 25.93
C GLU A 93 -7.11 -9.18 24.58
N VAL A 94 -8.06 -10.12 24.55
CA VAL A 94 -8.82 -10.46 23.35
C VAL A 94 -9.82 -9.34 23.02
N MET A 95 -10.51 -8.81 24.04
CA MET A 95 -11.43 -7.68 23.87
C MET A 95 -10.69 -6.44 23.36
N CYS A 96 -9.56 -6.08 23.98
CA CYS A 96 -8.70 -4.96 23.61
C CYS A 96 -8.16 -5.12 22.19
N HIS A 97 -7.73 -6.33 21.80
CA HIS A 97 -7.30 -6.60 20.43
C HIS A 97 -8.45 -6.39 19.42
N ARG A 98 -9.67 -6.85 19.73
CA ARG A 98 -10.85 -6.63 18.86
C ARG A 98 -11.18 -5.14 18.75
N LEU A 99 -11.15 -4.40 19.86
CA LEU A 99 -11.36 -2.95 19.87
C LEU A 99 -10.33 -2.23 18.99
N GLY A 100 -9.07 -2.65 19.04
CA GLY A 100 -7.98 -2.14 18.19
C GLY A 100 -8.22 -2.29 16.69
N LEU A 101 -8.98 -3.31 16.26
CA LEU A 101 -9.28 -3.61 14.87
C LEU A 101 -10.55 -2.92 14.34
N ILE A 102 -11.26 -2.15 15.17
CA ILE A 102 -12.45 -1.43 14.73
C ILE A 102 -12.01 -0.23 13.87
N PRO A 103 -12.43 -0.17 12.59
CA PRO A 103 -12.10 0.95 11.73
C PRO A 103 -12.86 2.21 12.18
N LEU A 104 -12.13 3.32 12.30
CA LEU A 104 -12.68 4.61 12.72
C LEU A 104 -12.89 5.53 11.51
N ALA A 105 -14.06 6.16 11.42
CA ALA A 105 -14.44 7.05 10.32
C ALA A 105 -13.82 8.46 10.50
N VAL A 106 -12.50 8.53 10.64
CA VAL A 106 -11.78 9.76 10.97
C VAL A 106 -10.72 10.05 9.91
N ASP A 107 -10.50 11.33 9.58
CA ASP A 107 -9.43 11.74 8.68
C ASP A 107 -8.13 12.06 9.46
N PRO A 108 -7.07 11.23 9.36
CA PRO A 108 -5.75 11.46 9.97
C PRO A 108 -5.05 12.78 9.69
N LYS A 109 -5.53 13.60 8.76
CA LYS A 109 -4.94 14.92 8.54
C LYS A 109 -5.13 15.85 9.75
N TYR A 110 -6.14 15.60 10.58
CA TYR A 110 -6.44 16.40 11.77
C TYR A 110 -5.53 16.05 12.96
N PHE A 111 -4.78 14.95 12.88
CA PHE A 111 -3.93 14.46 13.96
C PHE A 111 -2.46 14.45 13.57
N LEU A 112 -1.62 14.75 14.55
CA LEU A 112 -0.18 14.55 14.46
C LEU A 112 0.16 13.09 14.78
N PHE A 113 1.33 12.64 14.34
CA PHE A 113 1.84 11.34 14.80
C PHE A 113 2.23 11.47 16.28
N PRO A 114 1.91 10.46 17.10
CA PRO A 114 2.21 10.51 18.53
C PRO A 114 3.72 10.59 18.74
N THR A 115 4.17 11.54 19.55
CA THR A 115 5.59 11.69 19.90
C THR A 115 5.99 10.77 21.05
N ARG A 116 5.02 10.33 21.85
CA ARG A 116 5.19 9.46 23.03
C ARG A 116 4.08 8.43 23.06
N LYS A 117 4.29 7.37 23.85
CA LYS A 117 3.22 6.41 24.13
C LYS A 117 2.08 7.10 24.90
N PRO A 118 0.82 6.66 24.73
CA PRO A 118 -0.29 7.13 25.55
C PRO A 118 0.04 7.03 27.05
N PRO A 119 -0.48 7.95 27.89
CA PRO A 119 -0.19 7.99 29.31
C PRO A 119 -0.59 6.68 30.02
N ALA A 120 0.02 6.39 31.17
CA ALA A 120 -0.32 5.18 31.93
C ALA A 120 -1.69 5.27 32.62
N SER A 121 -2.14 6.49 32.94
CA SER A 121 -3.44 6.79 33.53
C SER A 121 -4.49 7.05 32.46
N ASP A 122 -5.76 6.81 32.80
CA ASP A 122 -6.93 7.10 31.96
C ASP A 122 -7.46 8.53 32.14
N ASP A 123 -6.80 9.37 32.95
CA ASP A 123 -7.17 10.77 33.17
C ASP A 123 -7.12 11.59 31.87
N LEU A 124 -8.23 12.28 31.59
CA LEU A 124 -8.42 13.06 30.37
C LEU A 124 -7.40 14.19 30.23
N SER A 125 -6.91 14.73 31.36
CA SER A 125 -5.92 15.81 31.34
C SER A 125 -4.57 15.40 30.75
N GLY A 126 -4.28 14.09 30.72
CA GLY A 126 -3.04 13.54 30.18
C GLY A 126 -3.03 13.34 28.66
N PHE A 127 -4.18 13.47 27.99
CA PHE A 127 -4.27 13.25 26.55
C PHE A 127 -4.11 14.56 25.76
N ASP A 128 -3.16 14.57 24.82
CA ASP A 128 -3.02 15.68 23.85
C ASP A 128 -4.16 15.63 22.81
N PRO A 129 -5.00 16.70 22.69
CA PRO A 129 -6.07 16.78 21.70
C PRO A 129 -5.64 16.65 20.23
N LYS A 130 -4.35 16.93 19.93
CA LYS A 130 -3.78 16.84 18.57
C LYS A 130 -3.23 15.46 18.22
N GLU A 131 -2.96 14.62 19.22
CA GLU A 131 -2.40 13.27 19.02
C GLU A 131 -3.43 12.17 19.34
N HIS A 132 -4.39 12.42 20.24
CA HIS A 132 -5.27 11.42 20.81
C HIS A 132 -6.76 11.67 20.51
N LEU A 133 -7.50 10.58 20.35
CA LEU A 133 -8.95 10.57 20.22
C LEU A 133 -9.54 9.54 21.18
N VAL A 134 -10.46 9.96 22.04
CA VAL A 134 -10.90 9.18 23.21
C VAL A 134 -12.34 8.69 23.05
N TYR A 135 -12.58 7.45 23.47
CA TYR A 135 -13.90 6.83 23.51
C TYR A 135 -14.13 6.14 24.85
N ASP A 136 -15.33 6.23 25.40
CA ASP A 136 -15.78 5.42 26.53
C ASP A 136 -16.74 4.33 26.05
N MET A 137 -16.61 3.13 26.61
CA MET A 137 -17.53 2.01 26.46
C MET A 137 -18.04 1.62 27.84
N ARG A 138 -19.34 1.74 28.05
CA ARG A 138 -20.01 1.36 29.31
C ARG A 138 -21.29 0.60 28.99
N VAL A 139 -21.25 -0.71 29.16
CA VAL A 139 -22.38 -1.61 28.85
C VAL A 139 -22.53 -2.63 29.96
N GLY A 140 -23.73 -2.80 30.49
CA GLY A 140 -24.05 -3.79 31.51
C GLY A 140 -25.38 -4.48 31.23
N PHE A 141 -25.43 -5.79 31.39
CA PHE A 141 -26.65 -6.56 31.18
C PHE A 141 -27.36 -6.79 32.51
N THR A 142 -28.44 -6.03 32.76
CA THR A 142 -29.25 -6.15 33.98
C THR A 142 -30.65 -6.68 33.69
N HIS A 143 -31.30 -7.30 34.68
CA HIS A 143 -32.67 -7.83 34.57
C HIS A 143 -33.74 -6.82 34.11
N SER A 144 -33.46 -5.51 34.20
CA SER A 144 -34.37 -4.44 33.77
C SER A 144 -34.13 -3.96 32.33
N SER A 145 -33.14 -4.51 31.62
CA SER A 145 -32.90 -4.18 30.21
C SER A 145 -34.01 -4.80 29.36
N LYS A 146 -34.96 -3.96 28.97
CA LYS A 146 -36.17 -4.35 28.24
C LYS A 146 -35.83 -5.15 26.99
N ASP A 147 -36.43 -6.34 26.92
CA ASP A 147 -36.65 -7.14 25.73
C ASP A 147 -36.92 -6.29 24.49
N SER A 148 -36.03 -6.32 23.49
CA SER A 148 -36.37 -5.82 22.16
C SER A 148 -35.84 -6.64 20.98
N HIS A 149 -35.03 -7.70 21.19
CA HIS A 149 -34.56 -8.52 20.05
C HIS A 149 -34.67 -10.05 20.15
N ASN A 150 -35.37 -10.62 21.13
CA ASN A 150 -35.79 -12.01 21.04
C ASN A 150 -37.23 -12.16 21.54
N LYS A 151 -38.21 -12.06 20.63
CA LYS A 151 -39.49 -12.72 20.88
C LYS A 151 -39.20 -14.22 20.90
N PRO A 152 -39.57 -14.97 21.96
CA PRO A 152 -39.49 -16.42 21.91
C PRO A 152 -40.40 -16.89 20.79
N GLY A 153 -39.80 -17.43 19.73
CA GLY A 153 -40.52 -18.24 18.75
C GLY A 153 -41.25 -19.33 19.50
N LYS A 154 -42.54 -19.45 19.23
CA LYS A 154 -43.45 -20.38 19.91
C LYS A 154 -43.27 -21.79 19.33
N ASP A 155 -42.03 -22.26 19.16
CA ASP A 155 -41.75 -23.60 18.69
C ASP A 155 -41.48 -24.48 19.90
N LYS A 156 -42.49 -25.30 20.19
CA LYS A 156 -42.47 -26.38 21.17
C LYS A 156 -41.58 -27.51 20.65
N ASP A 157 -40.26 -27.33 20.70
CA ASP A 157 -39.34 -28.46 20.58
C ASP A 157 -38.28 -28.41 21.70
N ASP A 158 -38.29 -29.45 22.52
CA ASP A 158 -37.57 -29.61 23.78
C ASP A 158 -36.06 -29.89 23.56
N THR A 159 -35.31 -28.91 23.04
CA THR A 159 -33.84 -28.99 23.06
C THR A 159 -33.19 -27.64 23.35
N LEU A 160 -32.85 -27.46 24.63
CA LEU A 160 -32.04 -26.40 25.25
C LEU A 160 -32.68 -24.99 25.36
N PRO A 161 -32.64 -24.35 26.55
CA PRO A 161 -33.08 -22.96 26.69
C PRO A 161 -32.17 -22.04 25.88
N VAL A 162 -32.75 -21.14 25.07
CA VAL A 162 -32.00 -20.09 24.38
C VAL A 162 -31.36 -19.20 25.44
N ALA A 163 -30.04 -19.32 25.62
CA ALA A 163 -29.29 -18.49 26.55
C ALA A 163 -29.52 -17.01 26.20
N GLN A 164 -30.06 -16.25 27.15
CA GLN A 164 -30.18 -14.80 27.02
C GLN A 164 -28.79 -14.18 27.09
N TYR A 165 -28.42 -13.39 26.10
CA TYR A 165 -27.18 -12.63 26.08
C TYR A 165 -27.45 -11.23 25.52
N LEU A 166 -26.66 -10.26 25.97
CA LEU A 166 -26.66 -8.91 25.41
C LEU A 166 -25.46 -8.76 24.46
N PRO A 167 -25.67 -8.59 23.15
CA PRO A 167 -24.58 -8.30 22.23
C PRO A 167 -24.05 -6.88 22.44
N VAL A 168 -22.73 -6.74 22.53
CA VAL A 168 -22.02 -5.46 22.59
C VAL A 168 -21.47 -5.15 21.20
N TYR A 169 -21.84 -4.01 20.65
CA TYR A 169 -21.49 -3.61 19.28
C TYR A 169 -20.55 -2.40 19.27
N SER A 170 -19.94 -2.14 18.11
CA SER A 170 -19.16 -0.92 17.89
C SER A 170 -19.95 0.37 18.10
N SER A 171 -21.28 0.37 17.97
CA SER A 171 -22.13 1.51 18.35
C SER A 171 -22.03 1.93 19.81
N ASP A 172 -21.54 1.04 20.68
CA ASP A 172 -21.43 1.29 22.11
C ASP A 172 -20.17 2.09 22.48
N LEU A 173 -19.24 2.29 21.52
CA LEU A 173 -18.14 3.25 21.66
C LEU A 173 -18.67 4.68 21.56
N LYS A 174 -18.58 5.43 22.66
CA LYS A 174 -19.02 6.83 22.72
C LYS A 174 -17.81 7.75 22.73
N TRP A 175 -17.71 8.63 21.75
CA TRP A 175 -16.66 9.63 21.68
C TRP A 175 -16.73 10.61 22.84
N ILE A 176 -15.60 10.87 23.48
CA ILE A 176 -15.42 11.90 24.50
C ILE A 176 -14.57 13.03 23.90
N PRO A 177 -15.13 14.23 23.68
CA PRO A 177 -14.41 15.33 23.05
C PRO A 177 -13.29 15.84 23.97
N LEU A 178 -12.08 15.95 23.42
CA LEU A 178 -11.00 16.71 24.04
C LEU A 178 -11.06 18.18 23.60
N THR A 179 -10.44 19.06 24.37
CA THR A 179 -10.46 20.51 24.14
C THR A 179 -10.09 20.87 22.69
N GLY A 180 -10.99 21.58 21.99
CA GLY A 180 -10.80 22.03 20.60
C GLY A 180 -11.17 21.01 19.51
N GLN A 181 -11.53 19.77 19.86
CA GLN A 181 -11.92 18.77 18.85
C GLN A 181 -13.32 19.00 18.27
N GLU A 182 -14.20 19.67 19.01
CA GLU A 182 -15.57 19.99 18.57
C GLU A 182 -15.62 20.90 17.33
N ASP A 183 -14.55 21.68 17.08
CA ASP A 183 -14.42 22.51 15.88
C ASP A 183 -14.26 21.66 14.60
N HIS A 184 -13.65 20.48 14.73
CA HIS A 184 -13.37 19.57 13.61
C HIS A 184 -14.41 18.45 13.48
N PHE A 185 -14.99 18.06 14.60
CA PHE A 185 -15.94 16.95 14.70
C PHE A 185 -17.27 17.47 15.22
N ASN A 186 -18.31 17.36 14.38
CA ASN A 186 -19.66 17.82 14.69
C ASN A 186 -20.68 16.73 14.41
N ILE A 187 -21.97 17.02 14.62
CA ILE A 187 -23.06 16.05 14.41
C ILE A 187 -23.13 15.50 12.98
N ASN A 188 -22.63 16.24 11.99
CA ASN A 188 -22.60 15.83 10.58
C ASN A 188 -21.34 15.02 10.22
N ASN A 189 -20.29 15.09 11.03
CA ASN A 189 -19.05 14.35 10.85
C ASN A 189 -18.51 13.86 12.21
N PRO A 190 -19.25 12.98 12.91
CA PRO A 190 -18.83 12.49 14.21
C PRO A 190 -17.70 11.46 14.04
N PRO A 191 -16.73 11.41 14.97
CA PRO A 191 -15.58 10.53 14.84
C PRO A 191 -15.96 9.13 15.34
N ILE A 192 -16.91 8.46 14.71
CA ILE A 192 -17.46 7.17 15.14
C ILE A 192 -16.81 5.99 14.40
N PRO A 193 -17.01 4.75 14.86
CA PRO A 193 -16.70 3.56 14.07
C PRO A 193 -17.38 3.59 12.70
N VAL A 194 -16.71 3.08 11.66
CA VAL A 194 -17.25 3.07 10.29
C VAL A 194 -18.53 2.25 10.21
N SER A 195 -18.57 1.09 10.87
CA SER A 195 -19.77 0.27 11.01
C SER A 195 -20.20 0.28 12.47
N SER A 196 -21.50 0.43 12.71
CA SER A 196 -22.12 0.41 14.04
C SER A 196 -22.48 -1.00 14.52
N THR A 197 -22.37 -2.01 13.67
CA THR A 197 -22.87 -3.38 13.92
C THR A 197 -21.75 -4.41 14.12
N ILE A 198 -20.50 -3.98 14.26
CA ILE A 198 -19.38 -4.89 14.52
C ILE A 198 -19.56 -5.46 15.92
N LEU A 199 -19.81 -6.76 16.02
CA LEU A 199 -19.94 -7.45 17.31
C LEU A 199 -18.59 -7.51 18.01
N ILE A 200 -18.53 -6.98 19.23
CA ILE A 200 -17.32 -6.94 20.04
C ILE A 200 -17.34 -8.07 21.05
N ASN A 201 -18.42 -8.17 21.84
CA ASN A 201 -18.57 -9.12 22.93
C ASN A 201 -20.05 -9.54 23.10
N LYS A 202 -20.30 -10.57 23.91
CA LYS A 202 -21.64 -10.99 24.34
C LYS A 202 -21.63 -11.14 25.86
N LEU A 203 -22.52 -10.42 26.52
CA LEU A 203 -22.64 -10.39 27.97
C LEU A 203 -23.69 -11.38 28.45
N ALA A 204 -23.37 -12.13 29.50
CA ALA A 204 -24.36 -12.85 30.28
C ALA A 204 -25.05 -11.90 31.28
N LEU A 205 -26.17 -12.35 31.83
CA LEU A 205 -26.94 -11.54 32.77
C LEU A 205 -26.11 -11.28 34.04
N GLY A 206 -25.96 -10.00 34.38
CA GLY A 206 -25.09 -9.53 35.46
C GLY A 206 -23.70 -9.07 34.99
N ASP A 207 -23.31 -9.35 33.74
CA ASP A 207 -22.01 -8.93 33.24
C ASP A 207 -21.99 -7.44 32.86
N GLU A 208 -20.84 -6.82 33.06
CA GLU A 208 -20.56 -5.44 32.69
C GLU A 208 -19.17 -5.25 32.07
N ILE A 209 -19.07 -4.25 31.21
CA ILE A 209 -17.83 -3.76 30.60
C ILE A 209 -17.79 -2.25 30.82
N GLU A 210 -16.70 -1.77 31.43
CA GLU A 210 -16.32 -0.37 31.51
C GLU A 210 -14.87 -0.22 31.04
N ALA A 211 -14.68 0.47 29.92
CA ALA A 211 -13.36 0.73 29.36
C ALA A 211 -13.28 2.08 28.65
N ARG A 212 -12.10 2.70 28.69
CA ARG A 212 -11.73 3.87 27.90
C ARG A 212 -10.74 3.48 26.82
N CYS A 213 -11.05 3.81 25.57
CA CYS A 213 -10.24 3.52 24.40
C CYS A 213 -9.60 4.81 23.87
N VAL A 214 -8.32 4.76 23.54
CA VAL A 214 -7.56 5.88 22.97
C VAL A 214 -7.03 5.47 21.61
N ALA A 215 -7.46 6.20 20.60
CA ALA A 215 -6.99 6.08 19.24
C ALA A 215 -5.90 7.09 18.93
N VAL A 216 -4.92 6.64 18.15
CA VAL A 216 -3.77 7.45 17.71
C VAL A 216 -3.58 7.26 16.21
N LYS A 217 -2.82 8.18 15.61
CA LYS A 217 -2.42 8.08 14.21
C LYS A 217 -1.23 7.13 14.06
N GLY A 218 -1.36 6.15 13.16
CA GLY A 218 -0.31 5.18 12.85
C GLY A 218 -0.27 4.81 11.37
N ILE A 219 0.61 3.88 11.01
CA ILE A 219 0.74 3.36 9.63
C ILE A 219 0.69 1.83 9.61
N GLY A 220 0.20 1.26 8.50
CA GLY A 220 0.02 -0.20 8.36
C GLY A 220 1.30 -1.04 8.46
N ARG A 221 2.48 -0.42 8.28
CA ARG A 221 3.79 -1.07 8.43
C ARG A 221 4.11 -1.45 9.88
N ASP A 222 3.62 -0.65 10.83
CA ASP A 222 3.79 -0.92 12.26
C ASP A 222 2.80 -2.01 12.71
N HIS A 223 1.51 -1.82 12.39
CA HIS A 223 0.49 -2.81 12.68
C HIS A 223 -0.61 -2.78 11.61
N ALA A 224 -1.12 -3.96 11.22
CA ALA A 224 -2.13 -4.10 10.16
C ALA A 224 -3.44 -3.34 10.43
N LYS A 225 -3.78 -3.12 11.72
CA LYS A 225 -4.92 -2.29 12.15
C LYS A 225 -4.90 -0.86 11.61
N PHE A 226 -3.71 -0.35 11.28
CA PHE A 226 -3.53 0.97 10.70
C PHE A 226 -3.60 0.96 9.16
N SER A 227 -3.85 -0.17 8.51
CA SER A 227 -4.03 -0.19 7.06
C SER A 227 -5.36 0.48 6.69
N PRO A 228 -5.36 1.54 5.86
CA PRO A 228 -6.59 2.24 5.47
C PRO A 228 -7.33 1.55 4.31
N VAL A 229 -6.79 0.45 3.79
CA VAL A 229 -7.36 -0.30 2.68
C VAL A 229 -7.78 -1.69 3.17
N ALA A 230 -8.93 -2.16 2.71
CA ALA A 230 -9.30 -3.56 2.85
C ALA A 230 -8.47 -4.41 1.87
N ALA A 231 -8.34 -3.93 0.64
CA ALA A 231 -7.52 -4.53 -0.39
C ALA A 231 -6.96 -3.44 -1.33
N ALA A 232 -5.70 -3.58 -1.72
CA ALA A 232 -5.09 -2.80 -2.78
C ALA A 232 -4.20 -3.72 -3.62
N TYR A 233 -4.59 -3.93 -4.87
CA TYR A 233 -3.88 -4.80 -5.80
C TYR A 233 -3.97 -4.25 -7.21
N TYR A 234 -3.12 -4.80 -8.08
CA TYR A 234 -3.21 -4.53 -9.50
C TYR A 234 -2.99 -5.82 -10.28
N LYS A 235 -3.53 -5.85 -11.50
CA LYS A 235 -3.24 -6.86 -12.50
C LYS A 235 -2.69 -6.18 -13.75
N PHE A 236 -1.87 -6.89 -14.51
CA PHE A 236 -1.49 -6.42 -15.83
C PHE A 236 -2.64 -6.61 -16.81
N HIS A 237 -2.77 -5.72 -17.78
CA HIS A 237 -3.78 -5.85 -18.81
C HIS A 237 -3.52 -7.11 -19.64
N PRO A 238 -4.47 -8.07 -19.73
CA PRO A 238 -4.29 -9.26 -20.53
C PRO A 238 -4.18 -8.89 -22.02
N ILE A 239 -3.26 -9.55 -22.72
CA ILE A 239 -3.14 -9.49 -24.18
C ILE A 239 -3.55 -10.85 -24.71
N ILE A 240 -4.68 -10.91 -25.40
CA ILE A 240 -5.14 -12.10 -26.10
C ILE A 240 -5.06 -11.81 -27.59
N LYS A 241 -4.36 -12.64 -28.36
CA LYS A 241 -4.28 -12.57 -29.82
C LYS A 241 -4.62 -13.93 -30.41
N LEU A 242 -5.58 -13.95 -31.31
CA LEU A 242 -5.87 -15.12 -32.14
C LEU A 242 -4.91 -15.09 -33.32
N LEU A 243 -3.99 -16.06 -33.39
CA LEU A 243 -2.96 -16.12 -34.44
C LEU A 243 -3.50 -16.80 -35.70
N ARG A 244 -4.62 -17.52 -35.59
CA ARG A 244 -5.35 -18.14 -36.69
C ARG A 244 -6.82 -17.81 -36.60
N THR A 245 -7.50 -17.89 -37.72
CA THR A 245 -8.96 -17.80 -37.78
C THR A 245 -9.56 -19.06 -37.16
N ILE A 246 -10.45 -18.90 -36.19
CA ILE A 246 -11.13 -19.99 -35.48
C ILE A 246 -12.63 -19.81 -35.69
N GLU A 247 -13.31 -20.81 -36.23
CA GLU A 247 -14.71 -20.72 -36.68
C GLU A 247 -15.55 -21.90 -36.17
N GLY A 248 -16.87 -21.78 -36.28
CA GLY A 248 -17.82 -22.87 -36.06
C GLY A 248 -17.77 -23.43 -34.64
N GLU A 249 -17.76 -24.76 -34.50
CA GLU A 249 -17.75 -25.43 -33.19
C GLU A 249 -16.50 -25.11 -32.36
N GLN A 250 -15.35 -24.91 -33.03
CA GLN A 250 -14.11 -24.52 -32.36
C GLN A 250 -14.23 -23.11 -31.77
N ALA A 251 -14.92 -22.18 -32.44
CA ALA A 251 -15.15 -20.84 -31.89
C ALA A 251 -16.02 -20.89 -30.63
N VAL A 252 -17.05 -21.74 -30.60
CA VAL A 252 -17.91 -21.93 -29.41
C VAL A 252 -17.14 -22.57 -28.26
N LYS A 253 -16.29 -23.57 -28.57
CA LYS A 253 -15.44 -24.22 -27.56
C LYS A 253 -14.39 -23.26 -27.00
N LEU A 254 -13.80 -22.43 -27.87
CA LEU A 254 -12.89 -21.37 -27.48
C LEU A 254 -13.57 -20.37 -26.56
N GLN A 255 -14.76 -19.88 -26.93
CA GLN A 255 -15.52 -18.94 -26.11
C GLN A 255 -15.79 -19.49 -24.70
N LYS A 256 -16.16 -20.77 -24.59
CA LYS A 256 -16.36 -21.45 -23.28
C LYS A 256 -15.07 -21.64 -22.47
N SER A 257 -13.91 -21.56 -23.11
CA SER A 257 -12.60 -21.67 -22.46
C SER A 257 -12.14 -20.36 -21.80
N PHE A 258 -12.89 -19.26 -21.98
CA PHE A 258 -12.61 -17.96 -21.38
C PHE A 258 -13.81 -17.45 -20.57
N ALA A 259 -13.59 -16.44 -19.73
CA ALA A 259 -14.67 -15.78 -19.03
C ALA A 259 -15.68 -15.14 -20.01
N SER A 260 -16.94 -15.04 -19.59
CA SER A 260 -17.99 -14.44 -20.41
C SER A 260 -17.64 -13.00 -20.80
N GLY A 261 -17.76 -12.67 -22.09
CA GLY A 261 -17.42 -11.36 -22.64
C GLY A 261 -15.96 -11.17 -23.06
N VAL A 262 -15.09 -12.17 -22.88
CA VAL A 262 -13.70 -12.11 -23.36
C VAL A 262 -13.61 -12.40 -24.85
N ILE A 263 -14.23 -13.50 -25.28
CA ILE A 263 -14.25 -13.93 -26.69
C ILE A 263 -15.68 -13.77 -27.21
N GLY A 264 -15.81 -12.97 -28.27
CA GLY A 264 -17.03 -12.83 -29.05
C GLY A 264 -17.03 -13.79 -30.24
N ILE A 265 -18.22 -14.12 -30.75
CA ILE A 265 -18.38 -14.85 -32.01
C ILE A 265 -19.20 -13.97 -32.93
N ASN A 266 -18.69 -13.70 -34.13
CA ASN A 266 -19.39 -12.89 -35.10
C ASN A 266 -20.60 -13.67 -35.65
N SER A 267 -21.82 -13.16 -35.45
CA SER A 267 -23.05 -13.84 -35.87
C SER A 267 -23.17 -14.05 -37.39
N LYS A 268 -22.43 -13.30 -38.22
CA LYS A 268 -22.47 -13.42 -39.68
C LYS A 268 -21.43 -14.41 -40.23
N THR A 269 -20.23 -14.44 -39.64
CA THR A 269 -19.11 -15.26 -40.15
C THR A 269 -18.84 -16.50 -39.32
N GLY A 270 -19.37 -16.59 -38.09
CA GLY A 270 -19.05 -17.66 -37.15
C GLY A 270 -17.62 -17.62 -36.61
N GLN A 271 -16.87 -16.56 -36.91
CA GLN A 271 -15.48 -16.38 -36.47
C GLN A 271 -15.40 -15.86 -35.03
N ALA A 272 -14.50 -16.46 -34.25
CA ALA A 272 -14.15 -15.94 -32.93
C ALA A 272 -13.30 -14.66 -33.06
N PHE A 273 -13.54 -13.70 -32.18
CA PHE A 273 -12.71 -12.50 -32.02
C PHE A 273 -12.57 -12.17 -30.53
N VAL A 274 -11.51 -11.43 -30.19
CA VAL A 274 -11.31 -10.93 -28.83
C VAL A 274 -12.19 -9.70 -28.65
N ASP A 275 -13.20 -9.81 -27.79
CA ASP A 275 -14.16 -8.73 -27.50
C ASP A 275 -13.58 -7.82 -26.40
N ASN A 276 -13.39 -8.37 -25.20
CA ASN A 276 -12.78 -7.62 -24.09
C ASN A 276 -11.78 -8.45 -23.28
N ALA A 277 -10.49 -8.29 -23.60
CA ALA A 277 -9.42 -8.98 -22.90
C ALA A 277 -9.32 -8.61 -21.40
N ARG A 278 -9.84 -7.46 -20.97
CA ARG A 278 -9.82 -7.00 -19.56
C ARG A 278 -10.53 -7.97 -18.62
N LEU A 279 -11.59 -8.62 -19.12
CA LEU A 279 -12.45 -9.52 -18.36
C LEU A 279 -11.80 -10.89 -18.13
N ASP A 280 -10.67 -11.18 -18.79
CA ASP A 280 -9.97 -12.42 -18.59
C ASP A 280 -9.41 -12.52 -17.17
N ASN A 281 -9.56 -13.71 -16.58
CA ASN A 281 -9.09 -14.04 -15.26
C ASN A 281 -7.77 -14.84 -15.29
N GLY A 282 -7.21 -15.08 -16.48
CA GLY A 282 -5.96 -15.82 -16.64
C GLY A 282 -6.07 -17.31 -16.34
N SER A 283 -7.25 -17.91 -16.48
CA SER A 283 -7.49 -19.35 -16.21
C SER A 283 -6.62 -20.29 -17.05
N ARG A 284 -6.23 -19.86 -18.26
CA ARG A 284 -5.50 -20.66 -19.26
C ARG A 284 -6.19 -21.98 -19.64
N GLU A 285 -7.51 -22.07 -19.46
CA GLU A 285 -8.29 -23.28 -19.76
C GLU A 285 -8.18 -23.71 -21.23
N HIS A 286 -8.07 -22.75 -22.15
CA HIS A 286 -7.85 -23.01 -23.58
C HIS A 286 -6.64 -23.92 -23.85
N MET A 287 -5.58 -23.88 -23.02
CA MET A 287 -4.39 -24.73 -23.18
C MET A 287 -4.68 -26.21 -22.92
N ARG A 288 -5.78 -26.56 -22.24
CA ARG A 288 -6.14 -27.96 -22.00
C ARG A 288 -6.65 -28.63 -23.27
N HIS A 289 -7.18 -27.87 -24.21
CA HIS A 289 -7.67 -28.36 -25.49
C HIS A 289 -6.53 -28.46 -26.52
N PRO A 290 -6.22 -29.67 -27.05
CA PRO A 290 -5.13 -29.86 -28.01
C PRO A 290 -5.22 -28.97 -29.25
N GLU A 291 -6.43 -28.68 -29.73
CA GLU A 291 -6.68 -27.84 -30.91
C GLU A 291 -6.30 -26.35 -30.73
N PHE A 292 -6.10 -25.92 -29.48
CA PHE A 292 -5.76 -24.56 -29.11
C PHE A 292 -4.32 -24.45 -28.58
N ARG A 293 -3.56 -25.55 -28.61
CA ARG A 293 -2.12 -25.57 -28.31
C ARG A 293 -1.32 -25.11 -29.54
N ASP A 294 -0.03 -24.83 -29.34
CA ASP A 294 0.95 -24.59 -30.41
C ASP A 294 0.65 -23.40 -31.35
N ASP A 295 0.87 -22.17 -30.85
CA ASP A 295 0.81 -20.91 -31.61
C ASP A 295 -0.53 -20.62 -32.30
N VAL A 296 -1.63 -21.16 -31.80
CA VAL A 296 -2.99 -20.83 -32.27
C VAL A 296 -3.52 -19.58 -31.55
N ILE A 297 -3.27 -19.50 -30.24
CA ILE A 297 -3.70 -18.40 -29.38
C ILE A 297 -2.49 -17.95 -28.58
N PHE A 298 -2.25 -16.64 -28.58
CA PHE A 298 -1.30 -16.01 -27.71
C PHE A 298 -2.04 -15.35 -26.54
N VAL A 299 -1.72 -15.77 -25.31
CA VAL A 299 -2.17 -15.12 -24.08
C VAL A 299 -0.93 -14.64 -23.33
N GLY A 300 -0.81 -13.33 -23.19
CA GLY A 300 0.25 -12.66 -22.45
C GLY A 300 -0.29 -11.54 -21.58
N MET A 301 0.62 -10.80 -20.96
CA MET A 301 0.28 -9.66 -20.11
C MET A 301 1.10 -8.44 -20.51
N ASP A 302 0.48 -7.27 -20.56
CA ASP A 302 1.20 -6.01 -20.76
C ASP A 302 1.70 -5.45 -19.43
N SER A 303 3.01 -5.52 -19.17
CA SER A 303 3.58 -4.95 -17.94
C SER A 303 3.49 -3.44 -17.86
N SER A 304 3.26 -2.76 -18.99
CA SER A 304 3.15 -1.30 -19.07
C SER A 304 1.74 -0.78 -18.77
N HIS A 305 0.75 -1.66 -18.71
CA HIS A 305 -0.66 -1.33 -18.43
C HIS A 305 -1.11 -2.05 -17.16
N CYS A 306 -1.18 -1.31 -16.06
CA CYS A 306 -1.62 -1.83 -14.77
C CYS A 306 -3.07 -1.43 -14.51
N ILE A 307 -3.93 -2.41 -14.25
CA ILE A 307 -5.30 -2.24 -13.80
C ILE A 307 -5.29 -2.30 -12.27
N PHE A 308 -5.55 -1.18 -11.61
CA PHE A 308 -5.57 -1.06 -10.15
C PHE A 308 -6.99 -1.18 -9.59
N THR A 309 -7.10 -1.91 -8.49
CA THR A 309 -8.30 -1.97 -7.65
C THR A 309 -7.92 -1.59 -6.23
N VAL A 310 -8.62 -0.59 -5.68
CA VAL A 310 -8.41 -0.08 -4.31
C VAL A 310 -9.73 -0.08 -3.57
N GLU A 311 -9.76 -0.76 -2.43
CA GLU A 311 -10.91 -0.90 -1.54
C GLU A 311 -10.58 -0.23 -0.20
N THR A 312 -11.35 0.77 0.20
CA THR A 312 -11.19 1.49 1.47
C THR A 312 -12.03 0.88 2.57
N ILE A 313 -11.52 0.88 3.81
CA ILE A 313 -12.30 0.50 4.99
C ILE A 313 -13.26 1.60 5.47
N ALA A 314 -13.13 2.83 4.96
CA ALA A 314 -13.87 3.99 5.44
C ALA A 314 -14.29 4.92 4.28
N PRO A 315 -15.25 4.54 3.43
CA PRO A 315 -15.60 5.28 2.21
C PRO A 315 -16.04 6.72 2.47
N GLY A 316 -16.82 6.97 3.53
CA GLY A 316 -17.35 8.30 3.84
C GLY A 316 -16.27 9.32 4.23
N SER A 317 -15.32 8.95 5.10
CA SER A 317 -14.26 9.85 5.56
C SER A 317 -13.00 9.79 4.68
N ARG A 318 -12.73 8.64 4.07
CA ARG A 318 -11.47 8.27 3.39
C ARG A 318 -11.77 7.50 2.10
N PRO A 319 -12.34 8.15 1.06
CA PRO A 319 -12.65 7.48 -0.20
C PRO A 319 -11.38 6.99 -0.91
N PRO A 320 -11.44 5.94 -1.76
CA PRO A 320 -10.25 5.35 -2.40
C PRO A 320 -9.41 6.37 -3.18
N SER A 321 -10.06 7.32 -3.85
CA SER A 321 -9.38 8.39 -4.60
C SER A 321 -8.56 9.32 -3.69
N SER A 322 -8.92 9.46 -2.41
CA SER A 322 -8.11 10.17 -1.42
C SER A 322 -6.88 9.35 -1.02
N LEU A 323 -7.05 8.05 -0.81
CA LEU A 323 -5.96 7.13 -0.45
C LEU A 323 -4.89 7.09 -1.53
N VAL A 324 -5.27 6.97 -2.81
CA VAL A 324 -4.33 6.98 -3.94
C VAL A 324 -3.55 8.30 -4.00
N ARG A 325 -4.23 9.45 -3.83
CA ARG A 325 -3.56 10.77 -3.78
C ARG A 325 -2.59 10.89 -2.60
N CYS A 326 -2.96 10.32 -1.45
CA CYS A 326 -2.11 10.29 -0.27
C CYS A 326 -0.88 9.42 -0.51
N ALA A 327 -1.06 8.22 -1.06
CA ALA A 327 0.04 7.30 -1.39
C ALA A 327 1.06 7.92 -2.34
N LEU A 328 0.60 8.58 -3.41
CA LEU A 328 1.49 9.32 -4.31
C LEU A 328 2.21 10.47 -3.57
N GLY A 329 1.53 11.13 -2.63
CA GLY A 329 2.12 12.16 -1.77
C GLY A 329 3.21 11.63 -0.82
N VAL A 330 3.06 10.43 -0.28
CA VAL A 330 4.03 9.79 0.62
C VAL A 330 5.36 9.58 -0.10
N MET A 331 5.34 9.03 -1.33
CA MET A 331 6.58 8.85 -2.11
C MET A 331 7.26 10.17 -2.45
N ILE A 332 6.49 11.21 -2.81
CA ILE A 332 7.02 12.55 -3.06
C ILE A 332 7.71 13.09 -1.80
N SER A 333 7.09 12.93 -0.63
CA SER A 333 7.64 13.35 0.65
C SER A 333 8.95 12.61 0.98
N LYS A 334 9.02 11.30 0.73
CA LYS A 334 10.25 10.51 0.89
C LYS A 334 11.38 11.03 0.02
N CYS A 335 11.11 11.22 -1.27
CA CYS A 335 12.13 11.70 -2.20
C CYS A 335 12.65 13.09 -1.77
N SER A 336 11.74 14.02 -1.45
CA SER A 336 12.12 15.35 -0.96
C SER A 336 12.96 15.30 0.32
N HIS A 337 12.60 14.41 1.26
CA HIS A 337 13.34 14.23 2.49
C HIS A 337 14.78 13.76 2.24
N TYR A 338 14.96 12.67 1.50
CA TYR A 338 16.30 12.14 1.22
C TYR A 338 17.13 13.07 0.33
N MET A 339 16.50 13.81 -0.58
CA MET A 339 17.19 14.85 -1.32
C MET A 339 17.79 15.92 -0.40
N ALA A 340 17.02 16.43 0.56
CA ALA A 340 17.51 17.41 1.53
C ALA A 340 18.69 16.86 2.36
N VAL A 341 18.65 15.57 2.72
CA VAL A 341 19.78 14.90 3.39
C VAL A 341 21.02 14.89 2.49
N THR A 342 20.89 14.53 1.20
CA THR A 342 22.02 14.53 0.25
C THR A 342 22.54 15.91 -0.14
N GLU A 343 21.80 16.98 0.15
CA GLU A 343 22.19 18.37 -0.08
C GLU A 343 22.87 19.01 1.14
N THR A 344 22.86 18.33 2.28
CA THR A 344 23.50 18.82 3.51
C THR A 344 25.02 18.89 3.32
N PRO A 345 25.69 20.01 3.68
CA PRO A 345 27.14 20.13 3.59
C PRO A 345 27.85 19.03 4.39
N GLY A 346 28.88 18.42 3.82
CA GLY A 346 29.62 17.32 4.47
C GLY A 346 29.04 15.92 4.23
N PHE A 347 27.92 15.79 3.51
CA PHE A 347 27.35 14.48 3.18
C PHE A 347 28.29 13.68 2.27
N GLY A 348 28.88 12.61 2.81
CA GLY A 348 29.82 11.73 2.11
C GLY A 348 31.30 12.09 2.29
N ASP A 349 31.66 13.05 3.15
CA ASP A 349 33.05 13.48 3.37
C ASP A 349 33.78 12.73 4.52
N HIS A 350 33.06 11.93 5.33
CA HIS A 350 33.58 11.32 6.58
C HIS A 350 33.70 9.78 6.57
N VAL A 351 33.86 9.15 5.40
CA VAL A 351 33.84 7.69 5.31
C VAL A 351 35.26 7.11 5.31
N GLU A 352 35.60 6.34 6.36
CA GLU A 352 36.87 5.61 6.47
C GLU A 352 36.94 4.44 5.45
N GLU A 353 38.13 4.25 4.87
CA GLU A 353 38.42 3.12 3.99
C GLU A 353 38.28 1.78 4.72
N CYS A 354 37.60 0.80 4.13
CA CYS A 354 37.79 -0.59 4.52
C CYS A 354 39.24 -0.99 4.19
N LYS A 355 40.10 -1.09 5.21
CA LYS A 355 41.37 -1.81 5.07
C LYS A 355 41.07 -3.26 4.67
N PRO A 356 41.79 -3.84 3.69
CA PRO A 356 41.57 -5.22 3.29
C PRO A 356 41.81 -6.16 4.49
N LEU A 357 40.85 -7.06 4.74
CA LEU A 357 40.95 -8.14 5.73
C LEU A 357 41.92 -9.23 5.24
N ILE A 358 43.22 -8.94 5.14
CA ILE A 358 44.26 -9.97 5.07
C ILE A 358 45.52 -9.43 5.75
N ASP A 359 45.73 -9.87 6.99
CA ASP A 359 46.99 -10.49 7.42
C ASP A 359 46.68 -11.20 8.73
N ILE A 360 46.93 -12.52 8.77
CA ILE A 360 46.89 -13.32 9.99
C ILE A 360 48.31 -13.26 10.57
N PRO A 361 48.60 -12.51 11.64
CA PRO A 361 49.81 -12.75 12.39
C PRO A 361 49.56 -13.97 13.27
N LYS A 362 50.34 -15.02 13.07
CA LYS A 362 50.53 -16.07 14.06
C LYS A 362 51.16 -15.41 15.28
N ASP A 363 50.42 -15.22 16.35
CA ASP A 363 50.97 -15.40 17.70
C ASP A 363 49.89 -15.61 18.76
N ASN A 364 50.07 -16.70 19.50
CA ASN A 364 49.27 -17.10 20.64
C ASN A 364 49.66 -16.23 21.85
N THR A 365 48.74 -15.39 22.32
CA THR A 365 48.73 -14.99 23.74
C THR A 365 47.30 -14.61 24.15
N GLU A 366 46.80 -15.30 25.16
CA GLU A 366 45.51 -15.04 25.80
C GLU A 366 45.49 -13.63 26.41
N SER A 367 44.47 -12.85 26.05
CA SER A 367 43.97 -11.80 26.94
C SER A 367 42.51 -11.47 26.62
N HIS A 368 41.71 -11.46 27.69
CA HIS A 368 40.29 -11.14 27.71
C HIS A 368 39.97 -9.86 26.92
N THR A 369 39.08 -9.96 25.92
CA THR A 369 38.45 -8.79 25.30
C THR A 369 36.95 -8.98 25.22
N THR A 370 36.28 -8.10 25.94
CA THR A 370 34.86 -7.84 26.01
C THR A 370 34.25 -7.74 24.62
N GLU A 371 33.14 -8.44 24.39
CA GLU A 371 32.25 -8.26 23.24
C GLU A 371 31.84 -6.78 23.14
N LYS A 372 32.55 -6.01 22.32
CA LYS A 372 32.09 -4.69 21.88
C LYS A 372 31.07 -4.92 20.79
N ASN A 373 29.81 -4.84 21.20
CA ASN A 373 28.67 -4.55 20.32
C ASN A 373 29.11 -3.59 19.20
N LEU A 374 28.98 -4.03 17.96
CA LEU A 374 28.99 -3.21 16.75
C LEU A 374 27.73 -2.33 16.73
N LEU A 375 27.64 -1.41 17.70
CA LEU A 375 26.71 -0.30 17.66
C LEU A 375 27.35 0.75 16.75
N PHE A 376 26.94 0.77 15.49
CA PHE A 376 27.17 1.91 14.60
C PHE A 376 26.82 3.20 15.35
N PRO A 377 27.67 4.25 15.31
CA PRO A 377 27.35 5.52 15.96
C PRO A 377 26.01 6.02 15.43
N LYS A 378 25.12 6.51 16.31
CA LYS A 378 23.80 7.07 15.98
C LYS A 378 23.95 8.35 15.13
N GLY A 379 24.31 8.22 13.86
CA GLY A 379 24.40 9.31 12.90
C GLY A 379 23.03 9.69 12.33
N ASN A 380 22.75 11.00 12.20
CA ASN A 380 21.67 11.64 11.44
C ASN A 380 20.37 10.85 11.22
N ARG A 381 19.78 10.30 12.30
CA ARG A 381 18.42 9.76 12.26
C ARG A 381 17.42 10.91 12.38
N SER A 382 16.37 10.86 11.56
CA SER A 382 15.30 11.86 11.53
C SER A 382 13.94 11.14 11.51
N HIS A 383 12.83 11.89 11.53
CA HIS A 383 11.50 11.29 11.52
C HIS A 383 10.75 11.63 10.24
N LEU A 384 10.17 10.61 9.61
CA LEU A 384 9.33 10.74 8.42
C LEU A 384 8.10 9.84 8.53
N ASN A 385 6.92 10.43 8.38
CA ASN A 385 5.63 9.71 8.46
C ASN A 385 5.47 8.87 9.73
N GLY A 386 5.93 9.39 10.87
CA GLY A 386 5.82 8.71 12.17
C GLY A 386 6.87 7.63 12.42
N ARG A 387 7.90 7.50 11.57
CA ARG A 387 9.00 6.54 11.74
C ARG A 387 10.36 7.19 11.74
N GLU A 388 11.29 6.57 12.44
CA GLU A 388 12.70 6.91 12.36
C GLU A 388 13.27 6.47 11.00
N VAL A 389 13.93 7.39 10.30
CA VAL A 389 14.55 7.16 9.00
C VAL A 389 15.95 7.77 8.97
N GLY A 390 16.82 7.25 8.10
CA GLY A 390 18.18 7.75 7.95
C GLY A 390 18.76 7.42 6.57
N LEU A 391 19.78 8.17 6.18
CA LEU A 391 20.58 7.89 4.99
C LEU A 391 22.05 8.12 5.34
N GLU A 392 22.85 7.08 5.18
CA GLU A 392 24.28 7.11 5.45
C GLU A 392 25.08 6.64 4.24
N VAL A 393 26.31 7.13 4.11
CA VAL A 393 27.28 6.64 3.13
C VAL A 393 28.18 5.66 3.87
N VAL A 394 28.10 4.37 3.52
CA VAL A 394 28.91 3.30 4.14
C VAL A 394 30.28 3.22 3.49
N HIS A 395 30.33 3.41 2.17
CA HIS A 395 31.56 3.33 1.41
C HIS A 395 31.50 4.31 0.25
N ILE A 396 32.62 4.97 -0.03
CA ILE A 396 32.81 5.77 -1.23
C ILE A 396 34.25 5.61 -1.71
N THR A 397 34.43 5.46 -3.02
CA THR A 397 35.76 5.41 -3.62
C THR A 397 36.37 6.82 -3.73
N HIS A 398 37.70 6.92 -3.79
CA HIS A 398 38.40 8.21 -3.88
C HIS A 398 37.96 9.05 -5.10
N ASP A 399 37.70 8.40 -6.23
CA ASP A 399 37.18 9.02 -7.44
C ASP A 399 35.66 9.31 -7.40
N LYS A 400 35.00 8.96 -6.28
CA LYS A 400 33.54 9.04 -6.06
C LYS A 400 32.71 8.30 -7.12
N SER A 401 33.33 7.41 -7.90
CA SER A 401 32.65 6.68 -8.98
C SER A 401 31.81 5.53 -8.44
N ARG A 402 32.13 5.00 -7.27
CA ARG A 402 31.34 3.96 -6.59
C ARG A 402 31.03 4.39 -5.16
N ALA A 403 29.77 4.22 -4.77
CA ALA A 403 29.35 4.44 -3.40
C ALA A 403 28.29 3.42 -2.98
N THR A 404 28.34 3.07 -1.69
CA THR A 404 27.35 2.25 -1.00
C THR A 404 26.63 3.13 0.01
N PHE A 405 25.31 3.19 -0.08
CA PHE A 405 24.43 3.97 0.77
C PHE A 405 23.55 3.05 1.59
N THR A 406 23.33 3.35 2.87
CA THR A 406 22.33 2.64 3.69
C THR A 406 21.16 3.56 3.97
N PHE A 407 19.96 3.15 3.55
CA PHE A 407 18.71 3.78 3.93
C PHE A 407 18.12 3.02 5.11
N PHE A 408 17.97 3.69 6.25
CA PHE A 408 17.28 3.17 7.43
C PHE A 408 15.80 3.55 7.39
N GLY A 409 14.93 2.63 7.78
CA GLY A 409 13.47 2.80 7.76
C GLY A 409 12.82 2.59 6.38
N GLU A 410 13.58 2.13 5.40
CA GLU A 410 13.16 1.96 4.01
C GLU A 410 13.32 0.54 3.52
N ASP A 411 12.54 0.16 2.51
CA ASP A 411 12.47 -1.19 1.98
C ASP A 411 12.37 -1.18 0.44
N HIS A 412 11.98 -2.32 -0.13
CA HIS A 412 11.72 -2.48 -1.57
C HIS A 412 10.79 -1.42 -2.18
N THR A 413 9.93 -0.77 -1.39
CA THR A 413 9.00 0.27 -1.85
C THR A 413 9.75 1.45 -2.44
N LEU A 414 10.75 1.96 -1.74
CA LEU A 414 11.64 3.00 -2.27
C LEU A 414 12.68 2.38 -3.19
N GLY A 415 13.28 1.25 -2.78
CA GLY A 415 14.44 0.72 -3.46
C GLY A 415 14.21 0.27 -4.90
N LEU A 416 13.12 -0.43 -5.18
CA LEU A 416 12.86 -0.89 -6.55
C LEU A 416 12.59 0.28 -7.51
N ALA A 417 11.79 1.26 -7.06
CA ALA A 417 11.46 2.43 -7.86
C ALA A 417 12.66 3.37 -8.05
N LEU A 418 13.47 3.58 -7.01
CA LEU A 418 14.67 4.42 -7.09
C LEU A 418 15.75 3.78 -7.98
N ARG A 419 15.99 2.48 -7.83
CA ARG A 419 16.90 1.73 -8.71
C ARG A 419 16.49 1.87 -10.18
N TYR A 420 15.20 1.76 -10.47
CA TYR A 420 14.69 1.96 -11.82
C TYR A 420 15.07 3.35 -12.36
N CYS A 421 14.85 4.41 -11.59
CA CYS A 421 15.19 5.78 -11.99
C CYS A 421 16.70 5.98 -12.21
N ILE A 422 17.55 5.46 -11.31
CA ILE A 422 19.01 5.61 -11.42
C ILE A 422 19.55 4.89 -12.66
N LEU A 423 19.07 3.68 -12.96
CA LEU A 423 19.50 2.91 -14.14
C LEU A 423 19.10 3.54 -15.49
N ARG A 424 18.26 4.58 -15.50
CA ARG A 424 17.95 5.32 -16.73
C ARG A 424 19.00 6.34 -17.12
N ASP A 425 19.91 6.66 -16.21
CA ASP A 425 21.07 7.50 -16.52
C ASP A 425 22.17 6.65 -17.17
N GLU A 426 22.56 7.00 -18.40
CA GLU A 426 23.61 6.29 -19.15
C GLU A 426 25.00 6.41 -18.50
N SER A 427 25.19 7.43 -17.66
CA SER A 427 26.42 7.62 -16.89
C SER A 427 26.55 6.58 -15.77
N VAL A 428 25.48 5.88 -15.40
CA VAL A 428 25.50 4.78 -14.43
C VAL A 428 25.88 3.47 -15.13
N SER A 429 26.82 2.75 -14.54
CA SER A 429 27.23 1.41 -14.97
C SER A 429 26.37 0.34 -14.30
N PHE A 430 26.19 0.47 -12.99
CA PHE A 430 25.48 -0.49 -12.16
C PHE A 430 24.74 0.23 -11.04
N CYS A 431 23.52 -0.23 -10.77
CA CYS A 431 22.79 0.13 -9.57
C CYS A 431 22.03 -1.10 -9.05
N GLY A 432 22.35 -1.48 -7.83
CA GLY A 432 21.74 -2.58 -7.10
C GLY A 432 21.30 -2.13 -5.73
N TYR A 433 20.35 -2.85 -5.15
CA TYR A 433 20.08 -2.74 -3.72
C TYR A 433 19.81 -4.11 -3.14
N CYS A 434 20.11 -4.27 -1.86
CA CYS A 434 19.77 -5.47 -1.10
C CYS A 434 19.12 -5.09 0.23
N VAL A 435 18.27 -5.99 0.71
CA VAL A 435 17.83 -6.00 2.12
C VAL A 435 18.81 -6.94 2.82
N PRO A 436 19.68 -6.46 3.73
CA PRO A 436 20.68 -7.30 4.38
C PRO A 436 20.03 -8.45 5.16
N HIS A 437 18.99 -8.14 5.91
CA HIS A 437 18.21 -9.12 6.66
C HIS A 437 16.73 -8.68 6.79
N PRO A 438 15.73 -9.57 6.66
CA PRO A 438 14.32 -9.19 6.74
C PRO A 438 13.85 -8.57 8.06
N LEU A 439 14.59 -8.82 9.16
CA LEU A 439 14.32 -8.24 10.48
C LEU A 439 14.98 -6.87 10.69
N GLU A 440 15.89 -6.47 9.82
CA GLU A 440 16.55 -5.17 9.89
C GLU A 440 15.80 -4.20 8.97
N ASP A 441 15.29 -3.10 9.53
CA ASP A 441 14.58 -2.07 8.76
C ASP A 441 15.61 -1.16 8.05
N MET A 442 16.35 -1.72 7.10
CA MET A 442 17.26 -0.98 6.24
C MET A 442 17.48 -1.64 4.88
N ILE A 443 17.91 -0.85 3.91
CA ILE A 443 18.38 -1.31 2.60
C ILE A 443 19.74 -0.70 2.28
N ASN A 444 20.60 -1.50 1.66
CA ASN A 444 21.88 -1.05 1.13
C ASN A 444 21.76 -0.85 -0.38
N PHE A 445 22.23 0.29 -0.85
CA PHE A 445 22.21 0.73 -2.24
C PHE A 445 23.63 0.87 -2.77
N ASP A 446 23.96 0.12 -3.80
CA ASP A 446 25.24 0.20 -4.47
C ASP A 446 25.08 0.90 -5.81
N ILE A 447 25.83 1.98 -6.02
CA ILE A 447 25.86 2.72 -7.27
C ILE A 447 27.29 2.73 -7.79
N GLN A 448 27.46 2.36 -9.06
CA GLN A 448 28.72 2.45 -9.77
C GLN A 448 28.52 3.25 -11.06
N MET A 449 29.33 4.28 -11.24
CA MET A 449 29.32 5.19 -12.37
C MET A 449 30.31 4.73 -13.45
N LYS A 450 29.98 5.01 -14.71
CA LYS A 450 30.94 5.04 -15.82
C LYS A 450 31.70 6.37 -15.82
N LYS A 451 30.99 7.47 -15.52
CA LYS A 451 31.52 8.84 -15.45
C LYS A 451 30.73 9.65 -14.42
N GLY A 452 31.40 10.50 -13.65
CA GLY A 452 30.76 11.36 -12.64
C GLY A 452 30.72 10.74 -11.24
N SER A 453 29.97 11.38 -10.35
CA SER A 453 29.87 11.03 -8.93
C SER A 453 28.64 10.18 -8.62
N ALA A 454 28.81 9.12 -7.83
CA ALA A 454 27.72 8.26 -7.37
C ALA A 454 26.72 9.01 -6.46
N ILE A 455 27.16 10.03 -5.73
CA ILE A 455 26.29 10.89 -4.91
C ILE A 455 25.36 11.72 -5.81
N ASP A 456 25.89 12.27 -6.90
CA ASP A 456 25.09 13.06 -7.84
C ASP A 456 24.08 12.17 -8.58
N ALA A 457 24.47 10.93 -8.93
CA ALA A 457 23.56 9.95 -9.50
C ALA A 457 22.42 9.59 -8.55
N LEU A 458 22.69 9.44 -7.25
CA LEU A 458 21.65 9.22 -6.24
C LEU A 458 20.71 10.42 -6.17
N ARG A 459 21.24 11.65 -6.10
CA ARG A 459 20.44 12.89 -6.05
C ARG A 459 19.56 13.03 -7.30
N ASN A 460 20.13 12.82 -8.49
CA ASN A 460 19.41 12.86 -9.75
C ASN A 460 18.34 11.78 -9.83
N GLY A 461 18.62 10.57 -9.33
CA GLY A 461 17.65 9.48 -9.22
C GLY A 461 16.46 9.83 -8.32
N LEU A 462 16.72 10.39 -7.13
CA LEU A 462 15.67 10.84 -6.20
C LEU A 462 14.83 11.97 -6.80
N GLN A 463 15.46 12.95 -7.45
CA GLN A 463 14.80 14.04 -8.15
C GLN A 463 13.90 13.51 -9.28
N CYS A 464 14.42 12.59 -10.08
CA CYS A 464 13.68 11.93 -11.14
C CYS A 464 12.46 11.18 -10.61
N LEU A 465 12.63 10.38 -9.55
CA LEU A 465 11.56 9.62 -8.91
C LEU A 465 10.47 10.57 -8.38
N ARG A 466 10.87 11.66 -7.71
CA ARG A 466 9.96 12.69 -7.22
C ARG A 466 9.12 13.28 -8.35
N ASP A 467 9.74 13.67 -9.46
CA ASP A 467 9.05 14.30 -10.58
C ASP A 467 8.10 13.34 -11.30
N CYS A 468 8.47 12.05 -11.41
CA CYS A 468 7.59 11.01 -11.91
C CYS A 468 6.33 10.90 -11.04
N PHE A 469 6.47 10.78 -9.72
CA PHE A 469 5.33 10.68 -8.80
C PHE A 469 4.50 11.97 -8.71
N GLN A 470 5.12 13.15 -8.83
CA GLN A 470 4.43 14.42 -8.93
C GLN A 470 3.55 14.47 -10.19
N HIS A 471 4.08 14.06 -11.34
CA HIS A 471 3.32 13.97 -12.57
C HIS A 471 2.19 12.93 -12.46
N MET A 472 2.47 11.75 -11.91
CA MET A 472 1.45 10.72 -11.67
C MET A 472 0.28 11.25 -10.83
N LYS A 473 0.58 12.00 -9.75
CA LYS A 473 -0.42 12.64 -8.89
C LYS A 473 -1.26 13.66 -9.64
N GLN A 474 -0.64 14.50 -10.47
CA GLN A 474 -1.35 15.51 -11.27
C GLN A 474 -2.25 14.86 -12.31
N THR A 475 -1.74 13.87 -13.05
CA THR A 475 -2.49 13.13 -14.07
C THR A 475 -3.67 12.38 -13.45
N PHE A 476 -3.49 11.76 -12.29
CA PHE A 476 -4.59 11.12 -11.53
C PHE A 476 -5.67 12.13 -11.11
N ILE A 477 -5.28 13.29 -10.58
CA ILE A 477 -6.22 14.35 -10.20
C ILE A 477 -7.00 14.86 -11.42
N SER A 478 -6.33 15.03 -12.56
CA SER A 478 -6.97 15.45 -13.82
C SER A 478 -7.95 14.40 -14.33
N ALA A 479 -7.57 13.11 -14.34
CA ALA A 479 -8.45 12.01 -14.73
C ALA A 479 -9.69 11.92 -13.82
N MET A 480 -9.52 12.12 -12.51
CA MET A 480 -10.63 12.18 -11.56
C MET A 480 -11.60 13.33 -11.83
N LYS A 481 -11.10 14.51 -12.21
CA LYS A 481 -11.95 15.65 -12.58
C LYS A 481 -12.74 15.38 -13.86
N ILE A 482 -12.10 14.80 -14.87
CA ILE A 482 -12.73 14.43 -16.15
C ILE A 482 -13.85 13.41 -15.91
N SER A 483 -13.58 12.36 -15.15
CA SER A 483 -14.56 11.32 -14.81
C SER A 483 -15.79 11.91 -14.11
N ARG A 484 -15.60 12.86 -13.18
CA ARG A 484 -16.70 13.57 -12.51
C ARG A 484 -17.52 14.44 -13.47
N SER A 485 -16.88 15.11 -14.44
CA SER A 485 -17.62 15.91 -15.43
C SER A 485 -18.45 15.04 -16.35
N THR A 486 -17.90 13.93 -16.85
CA THR A 486 -18.61 13.03 -17.78
C THR A 486 -19.89 12.47 -17.16
N ARG A 487 -19.88 12.18 -15.85
CA ARG A 487 -21.05 11.69 -15.10
C ARG A 487 -22.11 12.73 -14.82
N LYS A 488 -21.76 14.02 -14.76
CA LYS A 488 -22.76 15.08 -14.61
C LYS A 488 -23.48 15.38 -15.92
N SER A 489 -22.86 15.02 -17.04
CA SER A 489 -23.41 15.20 -18.40
C SER A 489 -24.15 13.97 -18.95
N SER A 490 -24.07 12.82 -18.27
CA SER A 490 -24.85 11.61 -18.56
C SER A 490 -25.93 11.43 -17.51
#